data_AF-A0AAX0YUH0-F1
#
_entry.id   AF-A0AAX0YUH0-F1
#
_cell.length_a   1.000
_cell.length_b   1.000
_cell.length_c   1.000
_cell.angle_alpha   90.00
_cell.angle_beta   90.00
_cell.angle_gamma   90.00
#
_symmetry.space_group_name_H-M   'P 1'
#
loop_
_entity.id
_entity.type
_entity.pdbx_description
1 polymer ?
#
loop_
_entity_poly.entity_id
_entity_poly.type
_entity_poly.pdbx_seq_one_letter_code
_entity_poly.pdbx_strand_id
1 'polypeptide(L)' 'MTEKKQRDIEKQYSNAEFAAKLRRLADAVESGARFEIQIAGERIYVPVRAEYSVEHEREGKEEEIEFQIKWRND' A
#
# COMPACT_ATOMS: atom_id res chain seq x y z
N MET A 1 14.84 12.53 -14.06
CA MET A 1 14.45 11.69 -12.91
C MET A 1 15.21 10.39 -13.04
N THR A 2 15.85 9.90 -11.98
CA THR A 2 16.53 8.60 -12.02
C THR A 2 15.45 7.53 -12.05
N GLU A 3 15.50 6.62 -13.02
CA GLU A 3 14.58 5.48 -13.07
C GLU A 3 14.73 4.64 -11.79
N LYS A 4 13.60 4.36 -11.13
CA LYS A 4 13.59 3.43 -10.00
C LYS A 4 13.80 2.02 -10.52
N LYS A 5 14.59 1.23 -9.80
CA LYS A 5 14.74 -0.20 -10.10
C LYS A 5 13.38 -0.89 -9.97
N GLN A 6 13.15 -1.90 -10.82
CA GLN A 6 12.01 -2.80 -10.68
C GLN A 6 12.02 -3.42 -9.27
N ARG A 7 10.84 -3.49 -8.66
CA ARG A 7 10.66 -3.94 -7.29
C ARG A 7 9.37 -4.73 -7.19
N ASP A 8 9.49 -6.01 -6.83
CA ASP A 8 8.37 -6.92 -6.61
C ASP A 8 8.65 -7.70 -5.32
N ILE A 9 7.94 -7.34 -4.24
CA ILE A 9 8.23 -7.84 -2.89
C ILE A 9 6.94 -7.90 -2.07
N GLU A 10 6.66 -9.07 -1.52
CA GLU A 10 5.63 -9.27 -0.49
C GLU A 10 6.29 -9.31 0.90
N LYS A 11 5.65 -8.72 1.92
CA LYS A 11 6.13 -8.78 3.30
C LYS A 11 4.97 -8.99 4.27
N GLN A 12 5.04 -10.11 4.99
CA GLN A 12 4.15 -10.38 6.12
C GLN A 12 4.55 -9.57 7.36
N TYR A 13 3.53 -9.18 8.11
CA TYR A 13 3.64 -8.42 9.36
C TYR A 13 2.86 -9.12 10.46
N SER A 14 3.18 -8.80 11.73
CA SER A 14 2.29 -9.17 12.82
C SER A 14 0.95 -8.42 12.71
N ASN A 15 -0.10 -8.96 13.34
CA ASN A 15 -1.44 -8.34 13.33
C ASN A 15 -1.41 -6.88 13.83
N ALA A 16 -0.59 -6.58 14.84
CA ALA A 16 -0.46 -5.24 15.39
C ALA A 16 0.19 -4.26 14.40
N GLU A 17 1.25 -4.69 13.73
CA GLU A 17 1.94 -3.88 12.71
C GLU A 17 1.06 -3.65 11.48
N PHE A 18 0.33 -4.68 11.03
CA PHE A 18 -0.62 -4.58 9.93
C PHE A 18 -1.74 -3.57 10.26
N ALA A 19 -2.39 -3.73 11.42
CA ALA A 19 -3.45 -2.82 11.87
C ALA A 19 -2.93 -1.37 12.03
N ALA A 20 -1.70 -1.19 12.53
CA ALA A 20 -1.10 0.14 12.65
C ALA A 20 -0.89 0.82 11.29
N LYS A 21 -0.52 0.06 10.25
CA LYS A 21 -0.41 0.58 8.88
C LYS A 21 -1.77 0.98 8.32
N LEU A 22 -2.79 0.15 8.50
CA LEU A 22 -4.15 0.46 8.05
C LEU A 22 -4.70 1.74 8.69
N ARG A 23 -4.50 1.93 10.00
CA ARG A 23 -4.95 3.17 10.68
C ARG A 23 -4.27 4.41 10.12
N ARG A 24 -2.94 4.37 9.94
CA ARG A 24 -2.20 5.49 9.35
C ARG A 24 -2.62 5.78 7.90
N LEU A 25 -2.95 4.75 7.14
CA LEU A 25 -3.49 4.90 5.80
C LEU A 25 -4.86 5.59 5.84
N ALA A 26 -5.77 5.11 6.70
CA ALA A 26 -7.09 5.70 6.90
C ALA A 26 -6.99 7.18 7.30
N ASP A 27 -6.16 7.51 8.30
CA ASP A 27 -5.93 8.90 8.72
C ASP A 27 -5.45 9.79 7.56
N ALA A 28 -4.56 9.29 6.71
CA ALA A 28 -4.04 10.04 5.56
C ALA A 28 -5.10 10.24 4.47
N VAL A 29 -5.89 9.20 4.17
CA VAL A 29 -6.99 9.26 3.19
C VAL A 29 -8.06 10.26 3.64
N GLU A 30 -8.49 10.18 4.89
CA GLU A 30 -9.54 11.04 5.45
C GLU A 30 -9.09 12.50 5.57
N SER A 31 -7.82 12.75 5.91
CA SER A 31 -7.27 14.10 6.02
C SER A 31 -6.84 14.72 4.68
N GLY A 32 -6.84 13.95 3.58
CA GLY A 32 -6.30 14.39 2.30
C GLY A 32 -4.78 14.64 2.33
N ALA A 33 -4.08 14.02 3.27
CA ALA A 33 -2.64 14.15 3.45
C ALA A 33 -1.86 13.06 2.69
N ARG A 34 -0.55 13.28 2.48
CA ARG A 34 0.33 12.25 1.92
C ARG A 34 0.49 11.11 2.93
N PHE A 35 0.43 9.87 2.45
CA PHE A 35 0.71 8.70 3.27
C PHE A 35 2.17 8.27 3.11
N GLU A 36 2.87 8.05 4.23
CA GLU A 36 4.23 7.52 4.25
C GLU A 36 4.22 6.11 4.86
N ILE A 37 4.92 5.18 4.22
CA ILE A 37 5.05 3.79 4.68
C ILE A 37 6.46 3.26 4.42
N GLN A 38 6.92 2.36 5.28
CA GLN A 38 8.15 1.59 5.05
C GLN A 38 7.81 0.13 4.76
N ILE A 39 8.37 -0.40 3.68
CA ILE A 39 8.20 -1.78 3.22
C ILE A 39 9.57 -2.34 2.84
N ALA A 40 9.96 -3.46 3.45
CA ALA A 40 11.24 -4.14 3.20
C ALA A 40 12.47 -3.19 3.20
N GLY A 41 12.50 -2.23 4.14
CA GLY A 41 13.61 -1.27 4.27
C GLY A 41 13.50 0.00 3.43
N GLU A 42 12.61 0.04 2.44
CA GLU A 42 12.39 1.23 1.61
C GLU A 42 11.25 2.09 2.15
N ARG A 43 11.48 3.39 2.21
CA ARG A 43 10.47 4.39 2.55
C ARG A 43 9.77 4.88 1.30
N ILE A 44 8.45 4.75 1.27
CA ILE A 44 7.58 5.05 0.15
C ILE A 44 6.67 6.22 0.55
N TYR A 45 6.59 7.22 -0.31
CA TYR A 45 5.70 8.37 -0.18
C TYR A 45 4.58 8.25 -1.19
N VAL A 46 3.38 7.91 -0.71
CA VAL A 46 2.19 7.80 -1.52
C VAL A 46 1.62 9.20 -1.74
N PRO A 47 1.39 9.63 -3.01
CA PRO A 47 0.87 10.94 -3.29
C PRO A 47 -0.62 11.03 -2.94
N VAL A 48 -1.10 12.25 -2.64
CA VAL A 48 -2.53 12.52 -2.37
C VAL A 48 -3.46 12.17 -3.54
N ARG A 49 -2.91 12.14 -4.77
CA ARG A 49 -3.61 11.77 -6.00
C ARG A 49 -3.68 10.25 -6.25
N ALA A 50 -3.22 9.43 -5.32
CA ALA A 50 -3.29 7.99 -5.46
C ALA A 50 -4.75 7.52 -5.53
N GLU A 51 -4.98 6.47 -6.30
CA GLU A 51 -6.26 5.79 -6.41
C GLU A 51 -6.29 4.62 -5.43
N TYR A 52 -7.43 4.44 -4.76
CA TYR A 52 -7.65 3.41 -3.75
C TYR A 52 -8.76 2.46 -4.21
N SER A 53 -8.51 1.16 -4.16
CA SER A 53 -9.51 0.14 -4.47
C SER A 53 -9.40 -1.03 -3.49
N VAL A 54 -10.47 -1.81 -3.37
CA VAL A 54 -10.47 -3.10 -2.68
C VAL A 54 -10.77 -4.16 -3.71
N GLU A 55 -9.85 -5.10 -3.89
CA GLU A 55 -10.01 -6.22 -4.81
C GLU A 55 -10.33 -7.48 -4.00
N HIS A 56 -11.12 -8.38 -4.59
CA HIS A 56 -11.46 -9.68 -4.02
C HIS A 56 -11.29 -10.73 -5.11
N GLU A 57 -10.49 -11.74 -4.83
CA GLU A 57 -10.18 -12.80 -5.76
C GLU A 57 -10.45 -14.18 -5.15
N ARG A 58 -10.87 -15.10 -6.02
CA ARG A 58 -11.00 -16.52 -5.71
C ARG A 58 -10.35 -17.32 -6.82
N GLU A 59 -9.29 -18.04 -6.47
CA GLU A 59 -8.60 -18.93 -7.40
C GLU A 59 -8.32 -20.29 -6.73
N GLY A 60 -8.83 -21.37 -7.32
CA GLY A 60 -8.63 -22.73 -6.79
C GLY A 60 -9.11 -22.90 -5.35
N LYS A 61 -8.17 -22.96 -4.40
CA LYS A 61 -8.42 -23.10 -2.94
C LYS A 61 -8.09 -21.82 -2.17
N GLU A 62 -7.80 -20.74 -2.86
CA GLU A 62 -7.37 -19.47 -2.30
C GLU A 62 -8.50 -18.44 -2.40
N GLU A 63 -8.57 -17.59 -1.38
CA GLU A 63 -9.50 -16.46 -1.30
C GLU A 63 -8.73 -15.29 -0.72
N GLU A 64 -8.72 -14.18 -1.46
CA GLU A 64 -7.87 -13.04 -1.17
C GLU A 64 -8.66 -11.74 -1.21
N ILE A 65 -8.33 -10.83 -0.28
CA ILE A 65 -8.79 -9.44 -0.32
C ILE A 65 -7.55 -8.54 -0.26
N GLU A 66 -7.39 -7.69 -1.27
CA GLU A 66 -6.32 -6.72 -1.33
C GLU A 66 -6.84 -5.29 -1.20
N PHE A 67 -6.22 -4.51 -0.30
CA PHE A 67 -6.36 -3.07 -0.30
C PHE A 67 -5.28 -2.48 -1.19
N GLN A 68 -5.69 -2.00 -2.36
CA GLN A 68 -4.77 -1.57 -3.39
C GLN A 68 -4.66 -0.05 -3.44
N ILE A 69 -3.43 0.43 -3.61
CA ILE A 69 -3.08 1.84 -3.70
C ILE A 69 -2.22 2.03 -4.96
N LYS A 70 -2.74 2.73 -5.96
CA LYS A 70 -2.08 2.91 -7.27
C LYS A 70 -1.81 4.38 -7.57
N TRP A 71 -0.65 4.67 -8.16
CA TRP A 71 -0.32 6.01 -8.68
C TRP A 71 0.72 5.91 -9.81
N ARG A 72 0.79 6.97 -10.63
CA ARG A 72 1.84 7.14 -11.64
C ARG A 72 2.94 8.05 -11.10
N ASN A 73 4.19 7.71 -11.43
CA ASN A 73 5.35 8.56 -11.20
C ASN A 73 5.61 9.30 -12.51
N ASP A 74 5.05 10.49 -12.66
CA ASP A 74 5.30 11.37 -13.82
C ASP A 74 6.42 12.36 -13.50
#